data_AF-A0A7Y7PLB5-F1
#
_entry.id   AF-A0A7Y7PLB5-F1
#
_cell.length_a   1.000
_cell.length_b   1.000
_cell.length_c   1.000
_cell.angle_alpha   90.00
_cell.angle_beta   90.00
_cell.angle_gamma   90.00
#
_symmetry.space_group_name_H-M   'P 1'
#
loop_
_entity.id
_entity.type
_entity.pdbx_description
1 polymer ?
#
loop_
_entity_poly.entity_id
_entity_poly.type
_entity_poly.pdbx_seq_one_letter_code
_entity_poly.pdbx_strand_id
1 'polypeptide(L)'
;MKKFAVTGLLALLVTLLLSVLVPAPAQAQCTLCKTQLVAGGKDKDSYDTTGLNKGIVYLMAIPYLLIGSVGFFWYRHTNQQKKKKAAQDGL
;
A
#
# COMPACT_ATOMS: atom_id res chain seq x y z
N MET A 1 52.02 -1.26 -0.08
CA MET A 1 51.32 -1.26 -1.39
C MET A 1 50.00 -2.03 -1.37
N LYS A 2 49.95 -3.29 -0.90
CA LYS A 2 48.68 -4.07 -0.81
C LYS A 2 47.57 -3.43 0.03
N LYS A 3 47.89 -2.79 1.16
CA LYS A 3 46.87 -2.16 2.03
C LYS A 3 46.19 -0.98 1.34
N PHE A 4 46.97 -0.09 0.72
CA PHE A 4 46.44 1.03 -0.08
C PHE A 4 45.62 0.56 -1.29
N ALA A 5 46.03 -0.52 -1.95
CA ALA A 5 45.27 -1.12 -3.05
C ALA A 5 43.94 -1.75 -2.58
N VAL A 6 43.93 -2.38 -1.41
CA VAL A 6 42.71 -2.97 -0.81
C VAL A 6 41.75 -1.89 -0.35
N THR A 7 42.22 -0.82 0.30
CA THR A 7 41.36 0.29 0.69
C THR A 7 40.78 1.01 -0.53
N GLY A 8 41.59 1.17 -1.59
CA GLY A 8 41.13 1.75 -2.86
C GLY A 8 40.09 0.87 -3.56
N LEU A 9 40.31 -0.45 -3.63
CA LEU A 9 39.35 -1.40 -4.19
C LEU A 9 38.04 -1.43 -3.40
N LEU A 10 38.13 -1.41 -2.06
CA LEU A 10 36.96 -1.43 -1.19
C LEU A 10 36.17 -0.13 -1.30
N ALA A 11 36.82 1.03 -1.38
CA ALA A 11 36.17 2.31 -1.63
C ALA A 11 35.48 2.35 -3.02
N LEU A 12 36.09 1.74 -4.03
CA LEU A 12 35.53 1.67 -5.38
C LEU A 12 34.28 0.77 -5.42
N LEU A 13 34.34 -0.40 -4.76
CA LEU A 13 33.21 -1.32 -4.62
C LEU A 13 32.04 -0.68 -3.85
N VAL A 14 32.33 0.03 -2.76
CA VAL A 14 31.30 0.73 -1.97
C VAL A 14 30.65 1.83 -2.83
N THR A 15 31.44 2.63 -3.54
CA THR A 15 30.92 3.68 -4.43
C THR A 15 30.03 3.11 -5.54
N LEU A 16 30.43 1.98 -6.13
CA LEU A 16 29.63 1.29 -7.14
C LEU A 16 28.32 0.76 -6.58
N LEU A 17 28.33 0.20 -5.36
CA LEU A 17 27.14 -0.31 -4.68
C LEU A 17 26.15 0.82 -4.37
N LEU A 18 26.64 1.98 -3.91
CA LEU A 18 25.81 3.16 -3.61
C LEU A 18 25.22 3.80 -4.88
N SER A 19 25.88 3.66 -6.04
CA SER A 19 25.35 4.18 -7.31
C SER A 19 24.05 3.51 -7.76
N VAL A 20 23.75 2.29 -7.29
CA VAL A 20 22.50 1.58 -7.60
C VAL A 20 21.33 2.06 -6.74
N LEU A 21 21.61 2.73 -5.62
CA LEU A 21 20.60 3.35 -4.76
C LEU A 21 20.12 4.71 -5.26
N VAL A 22 20.70 5.24 -6.33
CA VAL A 22 20.23 6.49 -6.93
C VAL A 22 18.84 6.24 -7.52
N PRO A 23 17.79 6.91 -7.03
CA PRO A 23 16.47 6.78 -7.61
C PRO A 23 16.55 7.27 -9.06
N ALA A 24 16.31 6.38 -10.02
CA ALA A 24 16.08 6.80 -11.40
C ALA A 24 14.93 7.82 -11.41
N PRO A 25 14.97 8.85 -12.29
CA PRO A 25 13.82 9.73 -12.46
C PRO A 25 12.64 8.83 -12.82
N ALA A 26 11.69 8.71 -11.89
CA ALA A 26 10.54 7.86 -12.06
C ALA A 26 9.73 8.41 -13.24
N GLN A 27 9.95 7.86 -14.43
CA GLN A 27 8.96 7.87 -15.49
C GLN A 27 7.76 7.19 -14.86
N ALA A 28 6.73 7.96 -14.53
CA ALA A 28 5.55 7.41 -13.87
C ALA A 28 5.04 6.22 -14.69
N GLN A 29 5.20 4.99 -14.18
CA GLN A 29 4.60 3.78 -14.75
C GLN A 29 3.08 3.71 -14.45
N CYS A 30 2.44 4.88 -14.51
CA CYS A 30 1.02 5.09 -14.27
C CYS A 30 0.50 6.13 -15.27
N THR A 31 0.64 5.89 -16.57
CA THR A 31 -0.28 6.53 -17.54
C THR A 31 -1.58 5.73 -17.57
N LEU A 32 -2.37 5.84 -16.50
CA LEU A 32 -3.79 5.47 -16.53
C LEU A 32 -4.67 6.57 -15.91
N CYS A 33 -4.20 7.30 -14.89
CA CYS A 33 -5.09 8.22 -14.18
C CYS A 33 -5.21 9.61 -14.80
N LYS A 34 -4.26 10.08 -15.62
CA LYS A 34 -4.38 11.42 -16.25
C LYS A 34 -5.02 11.37 -17.64
N THR A 35 -4.76 10.28 -18.39
CA THR A 35 -5.23 10.12 -19.77
C THR A 35 -6.72 9.81 -19.86
N GLN A 36 -7.29 8.98 -18.99
CA GLN A 36 -8.75 8.76 -19.00
C GLN A 36 -9.55 9.97 -18.51
N LEU A 37 -9.03 10.72 -17.53
CA LEU A 37 -9.67 11.95 -17.04
C LEU A 37 -9.68 13.07 -18.10
N VAL A 38 -8.59 13.21 -18.87
CA VAL A 38 -8.46 14.23 -19.94
C VAL A 38 -9.05 13.75 -21.28
N ALA A 39 -9.19 12.44 -21.51
CA ALA A 39 -9.87 11.89 -22.68
C ALA A 39 -11.40 11.98 -22.51
N GLY A 40 -11.95 11.64 -21.33
CA GLY A 40 -13.39 11.71 -21.05
C GLY A 40 -13.96 13.13 -20.89
N GLY A 41 -13.10 14.13 -20.65
CA GLY A 41 -13.49 15.54 -20.58
C GLY A 41 -13.46 16.31 -21.91
N LYS A 42 -13.14 15.66 -23.03
CA LYS A 42 -13.15 16.32 -24.35
C LYS A 42 -14.55 16.40 -24.98
N ASP A 43 -15.46 15.53 -24.56
CA ASP A 43 -16.85 15.54 -24.96
C ASP A 43 -17.62 16.43 -23.97
N LYS A 44 -17.85 17.68 -24.39
CA LYS A 44 -18.26 18.79 -23.53
C LYS A 44 -19.70 18.70 -22.98
N ASP A 45 -20.41 17.61 -23.26
CA ASP A 45 -21.83 17.44 -22.92
C ASP A 45 -22.12 16.25 -22.00
N SER A 46 -21.11 15.55 -21.46
CA SER A 46 -21.35 14.32 -20.67
C SER A 46 -20.35 14.08 -19.51
N TYR A 47 -19.70 15.12 -18.99
CA TYR A 47 -18.84 14.94 -17.81
C TYR A 47 -19.67 14.96 -16.51
N ASP A 48 -20.32 13.84 -16.21
CA ASP A 48 -21.01 13.65 -14.93
C ASP A 48 -19.98 13.40 -13.81
N THR A 49 -19.52 14.50 -13.22
CA THR A 49 -18.64 14.53 -12.04
C THR A 49 -19.23 13.81 -10.82
N THR A 50 -20.53 13.50 -10.81
CA THR A 50 -21.22 12.81 -9.73
C THR A 50 -20.75 11.35 -9.61
N GLY A 51 -20.48 10.68 -10.73
CA GLY A 51 -20.03 9.28 -10.76
C GLY A 51 -18.64 9.07 -10.15
N LEU A 52 -17.72 10.02 -10.35
CA LEU A 52 -16.35 9.95 -9.83
C LEU A 52 -16.30 10.06 -8.30
N ASN A 53 -17.06 11.00 -7.73
CA ASN A 53 -17.14 11.18 -6.28
C ASN A 53 -17.71 9.95 -5.57
N LYS A 54 -18.66 9.24 -6.20
CA LYS A 54 -19.18 7.97 -5.69
C LYS A 54 -18.13 6.85 -5.72
N GLY A 55 -17.30 6.80 -6.76
CA GLY A 55 -16.19 5.85 -6.85
C GLY A 55 -15.16 6.02 -5.73
N ILE A 56 -14.79 7.25 -5.40
CA ILE A 56 -13.85 7.55 -4.31
C ILE A 56 -14.42 7.09 -2.96
N VAL A 57 -15.68 7.41 -2.67
CA VAL A 57 -16.35 6.98 -1.43
C VAL A 57 -16.41 5.45 -1.34
N TYR A 58 -16.70 4.75 -2.44
CA TYR A 58 -16.75 3.29 -2.46
C TYR A 58 -15.39 2.66 -2.18
N LEU A 59 -14.33 3.14 -2.84
CA LEU A 59 -12.96 2.64 -2.64
C LEU A 59 -12.44 2.91 -1.22
N MET A 60 -12.79 4.04 -0.62
CA MET A 60 -12.42 4.33 0.77
C MET A 60 -13.27 3.55 1.78
N ALA A 61 -14.54 3.25 1.50
CA ALA A 61 -15.41 2.53 2.43
C ALA A 61 -14.98 1.06 2.64
N ILE A 62 -14.54 0.38 1.57
CA ILE A 62 -14.13 -1.02 1.60
C ILE A 62 -13.10 -1.35 2.71
N PRO A 63 -11.95 -0.66 2.83
CA PRO A 63 -10.97 -0.99 3.85
C PRO A 63 -11.51 -0.84 5.28
N TYR A 64 -12.35 0.17 5.54
CA TYR A 64 -12.96 0.33 6.86
C TYR A 64 -13.96 -0.79 7.19
N LEU A 65 -14.77 -1.22 6.21
CA LEU A 65 -15.70 -2.32 6.39
C LEU A 65 -14.97 -3.65 6.63
N LEU A 66 -13.88 -3.91 5.90
CA LEU A 66 -13.07 -5.11 6.08
C LEU A 66 -12.46 -5.15 7.49
N ILE A 67 -11.81 -4.06 7.93
CA ILE A 67 -11.21 -3.98 9.27
C ILE A 67 -12.27 -4.15 10.36
N GLY A 68 -13.42 -3.47 10.22
CA GLY A 68 -14.53 -3.59 11.16
C GLY A 68 -15.08 -5.02 11.26
N SER A 69 -15.25 -5.70 10.11
CA SER A 69 -15.74 -7.08 10.08
C SER A 69 -14.77 -8.05 10.76
N VAL A 70 -13.48 -7.97 10.43
CA VAL A 70 -12.43 -8.81 11.03
C VAL A 70 -12.35 -8.58 12.53
N GLY A 71 -12.34 -7.32 12.97
CA GLY A 71 -12.34 -6.96 14.39
C GLY A 71 -13.56 -7.50 15.13
N PHE A 72 -14.76 -7.39 14.54
CA PHE A 72 -15.99 -7.92 15.14
C PHE A 72 -15.95 -9.45 15.30
N PHE A 73 -15.55 -10.18 14.26
CA PHE A 73 -15.45 -11.64 14.33
C PHE A 73 -14.39 -12.10 15.33
N TRP A 74 -13.24 -11.42 15.38
CA TRP A 74 -12.21 -11.72 16.38
C TRP A 74 -12.73 -11.48 17.80
N TYR A 75 -13.32 -10.31 18.07
CA TYR A 75 -13.87 -9.98 19.39
C TYR A 75 -14.92 -11.01 19.84
N ARG A 76 -15.83 -11.39 18.93
CA ARG A 76 -16.83 -12.43 19.22
C ARG A 76 -16.16 -13.77 19.52
N HIS A 77 -15.21 -14.20 18.69
CA HIS A 77 -14.53 -15.48 18.88
C HIS A 77 -13.77 -15.53 20.21
N THR A 78 -12.95 -14.51 20.53
CA THR A 78 -12.20 -14.48 21.79
C THR A 78 -13.12 -14.49 23.01
N ASN A 79 -14.24 -13.77 22.96
CA ASN A 79 -15.17 -13.74 24.08
C ASN A 79 -15.89 -15.09 24.30
N GLN A 80 -16.19 -15.83 23.22
CA GLN A 80 -16.75 -17.18 23.34
C GLN A 80 -15.73 -18.17 23.92
N GLN A 81 -14.46 -18.08 23.52
CA GLN A 81 -13.41 -18.95 24.07
C GLN A 81 -13.15 -18.66 25.56
N LYS A 82 -13.19 -17.38 25.98
CA LYS A 82 -13.10 -17.00 27.40
C LYS A 82 -14.24 -17.61 28.21
N LYS A 83 -15.47 -17.56 27.72
CA LYS A 83 -16.63 -18.18 28.38
C LYS A 83 -16.50 -19.70 28.48
N LYS A 84 -16.05 -20.36 27.41
CA LYS A 84 -15.80 -21.82 27.42
C LYS A 84 -14.71 -22.21 28.42
N LYS A 85 -13.60 -21.47 28.45
CA LYS A 85 -12.50 -21.71 29.39
C LYS A 85 -12.94 -21.47 30.84
N ALA A 86 -13.63 -20.37 31.13
CA ALA A 86 -14.16 -20.10 32.46
C ALA A 86 -15.19 -21.14 32.94
N ALA A 87 -15.98 -21.71 32.02
CA ALA A 87 -16.89 -22.83 32.33
C ALA A 87 -16.15 -24.16 32.56
N GLN A 88 -15.00 -24.36 31.90
CA GLN A 88 -14.17 -25.57 32.05
C GLN A 88 -13.30 -25.52 33.31
N ASP A 89 -12.81 -24.34 33.70
CA ASP A 89 -11.98 -24.12 34.90
C ASP A 89 -12.82 -24.08 36.21
N GLY A 90 -14.15 -24.13 36.12
CA GLY A 90 -15.10 -24.15 37.24
C GLY A 90 -15.75 -25.51 37.54
N LEU A 91 -15.22 -26.59 36.95
CA LEU A 91 -15.54 -27.99 37.29
C LEU A 91 -14.37 -28.61 38.07
#